data_AF-A0A5S9MI95-F1
#
_entry.id   AF-A0A5S9MI95-F1
#
_cell.length_a   1.000
_cell.length_b   1.000
_cell.length_c   1.000
_cell.angle_alpha   90.00
_cell.angle_beta   90.00
_cell.angle_gamma   90.00
#
_symmetry.space_group_name_H-M   'P 1'
#
loop_
_entity.id
_entity.type
_entity.pdbx_description
1 polymer ?
#
loop_
_entity_poly.entity_id
_entity_poly.type
_entity_poly.pdbx_seq_one_letter_code
_entity_poly.pdbx_strand_id
1 'polypeptide(L)'
;MPKVRTKDIMEQFHLELVSGEEGINRPITISDLSRPGIEMAGYFTYYPKERVQLLGKTELSFFEQLPERERKQRMMSLCTDITPAIILSRDRDVPKELIEASNENGVPVLRSSLKTTRLSSRLTNFLESKLAPTTAIHGVLVDVYGVGVLLIGKSGVGKK
;
A
#
# COMPACT_ATOMS: atom_id res chain seq x y z
N MET A 1 -4.31 -14.54 -11.20
CA MET A 1 -4.61 -14.09 -9.82
C MET A 1 -3.75 -12.88 -9.50
N PRO A 2 -4.23 -11.90 -8.72
CA PRO A 2 -3.39 -10.78 -8.31
C PRO A 2 -2.19 -11.28 -7.51
N LYS A 3 -1.00 -10.74 -7.81
CA LYS A 3 0.28 -11.17 -7.20
C LYS A 3 0.41 -10.73 -5.74
N VAL A 4 -0.34 -9.69 -5.35
CA VAL A 4 -0.42 -9.14 -3.99
C VAL A 4 -1.85 -8.70 -3.69
N ARG A 5 -2.29 -8.91 -2.45
CA ARG A 5 -3.57 -8.46 -1.87
C ARG A 5 -3.34 -7.73 -0.57
N THR A 6 -4.36 -7.02 -0.08
CA THR A 6 -4.31 -6.29 1.20
C THR A 6 -3.95 -7.19 2.39
N LYS A 7 -4.45 -8.42 2.45
CA LYS A 7 -4.07 -9.39 3.48
C LYS A 7 -2.57 -9.70 3.51
N ASP A 8 -1.89 -9.67 2.36
CA ASP A 8 -0.48 -10.03 2.27
C ASP A 8 0.39 -8.97 2.94
N ILE A 9 0.07 -7.68 2.78
CA ILE A 9 0.76 -6.60 3.50
C ILE A 9 0.36 -6.57 4.98
N MET A 10 -0.88 -6.92 5.30
CA MET A 10 -1.36 -6.99 6.69
C MET A 10 -0.57 -8.02 7.49
N GLU A 11 -0.45 -9.24 6.97
CA GLU A 11 0.33 -10.33 7.58
C GLU A 11 1.83 -10.00 7.62
N GLN A 12 2.41 -9.55 6.51
CA GLN A 12 3.85 -9.27 6.40
C GLN A 12 4.32 -8.19 7.40
N PHE A 13 3.50 -7.17 7.62
CA PHE A 13 3.84 -6.03 8.47
C PHE A 13 3.14 -6.06 9.84
N HIS A 14 2.41 -7.13 10.16
CA HIS A 14 1.64 -7.27 11.39
C HIS A 14 0.74 -6.07 11.65
N LEU A 15 0.01 -5.66 10.61
CA LEU A 15 -0.91 -4.53 10.69
C LEU A 15 -2.20 -4.98 11.36
N GLU A 16 -2.73 -4.16 12.26
CA GLU A 16 -4.01 -4.39 12.91
C GLU A 16 -5.14 -3.99 11.95
N LEU A 17 -6.09 -4.89 11.70
CA LEU A 17 -7.32 -4.56 10.98
C LEU A 17 -8.29 -3.84 11.92
N VAL A 18 -8.72 -2.65 11.55
CA VAL A 18 -9.65 -1.83 12.35
C VAL A 18 -11.07 -1.88 11.80
N SER A 19 -11.24 -1.84 10.48
CA SER A 19 -12.55 -1.87 9.81
C SER A 19 -12.43 -2.32 8.34
N GLY A 20 -13.56 -2.58 7.68
CA GLY A 20 -13.59 -2.95 6.25
C GLY A 20 -13.06 -4.36 5.96
N GLU A 21 -13.32 -5.32 6.85
CA GLU A 21 -12.84 -6.71 6.76
C GLU A 21 -13.20 -7.39 5.43
N GLU A 22 -14.37 -7.08 4.86
CA GLU A 22 -14.81 -7.63 3.57
C GLU A 22 -13.82 -7.35 2.43
N GLY A 23 -13.03 -6.28 2.54
CA GLY A 23 -12.07 -5.85 1.54
C GLY A 23 -10.66 -6.43 1.64
N ILE A 24 -10.33 -7.25 2.64
CA ILE A 24 -8.93 -7.70 2.85
C ILE A 24 -8.34 -8.48 1.67
N ASN A 25 -9.20 -9.01 0.79
CA ASN A 25 -8.80 -9.72 -0.42
C ASN A 25 -8.64 -8.82 -1.66
N ARG A 26 -8.80 -7.49 -1.51
CA ARG A 26 -8.62 -6.54 -2.61
C ARG A 26 -7.21 -6.63 -3.20
N PRO A 27 -7.08 -6.58 -4.54
CA PRO A 27 -5.78 -6.65 -5.20
C PRO A 27 -5.00 -5.35 -4.99
N ILE A 28 -3.69 -5.46 -4.84
CA ILE A 28 -2.76 -4.32 -4.92
C ILE A 28 -1.99 -4.47 -6.23
N THR A 29 -2.20 -3.53 -7.16
CA THR A 29 -1.62 -3.54 -8.50
C THR A 29 -0.53 -2.50 -8.70
N ILE A 30 -0.51 -1.46 -7.86
CA ILE A 30 0.44 -0.34 -7.92
C ILE A 30 1.37 -0.40 -6.70
N SER A 31 2.68 -0.32 -6.95
CA SER A 31 3.70 -0.33 -5.88
C SER A 31 3.84 1.00 -5.17
N ASP A 32 3.51 2.10 -5.86
CA ASP A 32 3.52 3.43 -5.28
C ASP A 32 2.45 3.58 -4.21
N LEU A 33 2.81 4.26 -3.13
CA LEU A 33 1.89 4.65 -2.08
C LEU A 33 1.34 6.05 -2.34
N SER A 34 0.22 6.36 -1.69
CA SER A 34 -0.38 7.68 -1.73
C SER A 34 -0.49 8.26 -0.32
N ARG A 35 -0.23 9.56 -0.18
CA ARG A 35 -0.43 10.32 1.05
C ARG A 35 -1.43 11.43 0.73
N PRO A 36 -2.71 11.27 1.08
CA PRO A 36 -3.79 12.09 0.55
C PRO A 36 -3.90 13.47 1.23
N GLY A 37 -2.82 14.25 1.26
CA GLY A 37 -2.77 15.53 1.97
C GLY A 37 -3.60 16.63 1.29
N ILE A 38 -3.57 16.70 -0.04
CA ILE A 38 -4.34 17.67 -0.83
C ILE A 38 -5.83 17.25 -0.88
N GLU A 39 -6.08 15.95 -0.89
CA GLU A 39 -7.41 15.36 -0.83
C GLU A 39 -8.08 15.64 0.52
N MET A 40 -7.32 15.69 1.62
CA MET A 40 -7.87 16.16 2.91
C MET A 40 -8.41 17.59 2.78
N ALA A 41 -7.78 18.45 1.98
CA ALA A 41 -8.26 19.80 1.68
C ALA A 41 -9.42 19.85 0.64
N GLY A 42 -9.84 18.71 0.10
CA GLY A 42 -11.01 18.59 -0.76
C GLY A 42 -10.75 18.51 -2.26
N TYR A 43 -9.48 18.40 -2.69
CA TYR A 43 -9.15 18.30 -4.11
C TYR A 43 -8.85 16.85 -4.51
N PHE A 44 -9.77 16.23 -5.26
CA PHE A 44 -9.72 14.82 -5.65
C PHE A 44 -9.53 14.57 -7.15
N THR A 45 -9.38 15.62 -7.98
CA THR A 45 -9.33 15.51 -9.46
C THR A 45 -8.27 14.53 -9.95
N TYR A 46 -7.12 14.47 -9.28
CA TYR A 46 -6.01 13.56 -9.61
C TYR A 46 -5.74 12.56 -8.49
N TYR A 47 -6.74 12.24 -7.66
CA TYR A 47 -6.59 11.33 -6.53
C TYR A 47 -6.15 9.94 -7.01
N PRO A 48 -4.97 9.44 -6.60
CA PRO A 48 -4.47 8.13 -7.02
C PRO A 48 -5.12 7.01 -6.21
N LYS A 49 -6.43 6.82 -6.41
CA LYS A 49 -7.30 5.88 -5.67
C LYS A 49 -6.86 4.42 -5.72
N GLU A 50 -6.15 4.00 -6.77
CA GLU A 50 -5.65 2.62 -6.96
C GLU A 50 -4.47 2.27 -6.06
N ARG A 51 -3.86 3.27 -5.41
CA ARG A 51 -2.70 3.10 -4.53
C ARG A 51 -3.15 2.78 -3.11
N VAL A 52 -2.26 2.14 -2.35
CA VAL A 52 -2.42 2.04 -0.89
C VAL A 52 -2.29 3.43 -0.30
N GLN A 53 -3.28 3.85 0.48
CA GLN A 53 -3.33 5.18 1.09
C GLN A 53 -2.66 5.14 2.47
N LEU A 54 -1.85 6.14 2.78
CA LEU A 54 -1.11 6.25 4.03
C LEU A 54 -1.49 7.54 4.75
N LEU A 55 -2.12 7.40 5.91
CA LEU A 55 -2.49 8.52 6.77
C LEU A 55 -1.49 8.66 7.92
N GLY A 56 -0.83 9.81 7.96
CA GLY A 56 0.13 10.19 8.98
C GLY A 56 -0.42 11.28 9.90
N LYS A 57 0.50 11.86 10.68
CA LYS A 57 0.17 12.97 11.58
C LYS A 57 -0.37 14.18 10.82
N THR A 58 0.25 14.53 9.69
CA THR A 58 -0.10 15.74 8.94
C THR A 58 -1.52 15.66 8.40
N GLU A 59 -1.88 14.53 7.78
CA GLU A 59 -3.19 14.31 7.18
C GLU A 59 -4.29 14.28 8.25
N LEU A 60 -4.05 13.56 9.36
CA LEU A 60 -5.03 13.45 10.45
C LEU A 60 -5.20 14.75 11.23
N SER A 61 -4.12 15.49 11.51
CA SER A 61 -4.21 16.78 12.19
C SER A 61 -4.92 17.85 11.37
N PHE A 62 -4.80 17.82 10.03
CA PHE A 62 -5.60 18.69 9.17
C PHE A 62 -7.07 18.25 9.18
N PHE A 63 -7.33 16.94 9.05
CA PHE A 63 -8.68 16.39 9.08
C PHE A 63 -9.45 16.75 10.35
N GLU A 64 -8.78 16.73 11.51
CA GLU A 64 -9.33 17.15 12.80
C GLU A 64 -9.74 18.63 12.85
N GLN A 65 -9.30 19.48 11.93
CA GLN A 65 -9.71 20.88 11.87
C GLN A 65 -10.97 21.10 11.02
N LEU A 66 -11.37 20.09 10.24
CA LEU A 66 -12.52 20.20 9.35
C LEU A 66 -13.85 20.10 10.10
N PRO A 67 -14.91 20.78 9.63
CA PRO A 67 -16.28 20.55 10.09
C PRO A 67 -16.72 19.10 9.86
N GLU A 68 -17.59 18.57 10.73
CA GLU A 68 -18.05 17.17 10.67
C GLU A 68 -18.61 16.76 9.30
N ARG A 69 -19.37 17.66 8.65
CA ARG A 69 -19.89 17.42 7.29
C ARG A 69 -18.77 17.19 6.27
N GLU A 70 -17.72 18.00 6.33
CA GLU A 70 -16.57 17.86 5.44
C GLU A 70 -15.78 16.61 5.78
N ARG A 71 -15.56 16.31 7.06
CA ARG A 71 -14.89 15.08 7.49
C ARG A 71 -15.53 13.83 6.91
N LYS A 72 -16.86 13.72 7.02
CA LYS A 72 -17.61 12.61 6.43
C LYS A 72 -17.42 12.55 4.92
N GLN A 73 -17.51 13.70 4.24
CA GLN A 73 -17.28 13.77 2.80
C GLN A 73 -15.87 13.32 2.42
N ARG A 74 -14.82 13.78 3.12
CA ARG A 74 -13.42 13.43 2.82
C ARG A 74 -13.18 11.93 2.96
N MET A 75 -13.64 11.32 4.05
CA MET A 75 -13.42 9.89 4.28
C MET A 75 -14.21 9.03 3.29
N MET A 76 -15.42 9.45 2.92
CA MET A 76 -16.19 8.78 1.87
C MET A 76 -15.48 8.86 0.51
N SER A 77 -14.94 10.02 0.15
CA SER A 77 -14.19 10.18 -1.11
C SER A 77 -12.86 9.42 -1.15
N LEU A 78 -12.22 9.16 0.00
CA LEU A 78 -11.05 8.30 0.07
C LEU A 78 -11.39 6.82 -0.14
N CYS A 79 -12.57 6.39 0.32
CA CYS A 79 -12.99 5.00 0.33
C CYS A 79 -13.67 4.62 -0.99
N THR A 80 -12.89 4.43 -2.06
CA THR A 80 -13.45 4.06 -3.37
C THR A 80 -13.52 2.55 -3.56
N ASP A 81 -14.29 2.14 -4.57
CA ASP A 81 -14.40 0.76 -5.07
C ASP A 81 -13.03 0.10 -5.35
N ILE A 82 -12.10 0.85 -5.93
CA ILE A 82 -10.76 0.38 -6.28
C ILE A 82 -9.66 0.70 -5.25
N THR A 83 -9.99 1.37 -4.14
CA THR A 83 -9.00 1.65 -3.09
C THR A 83 -8.64 0.35 -2.35
N PRO A 84 -7.38 -0.10 -2.41
CA PRO A 84 -7.02 -1.41 -1.88
C PRO A 84 -6.98 -1.45 -0.36
N ALA A 85 -6.47 -0.39 0.27
CA ALA A 85 -6.33 -0.26 1.72
C ALA A 85 -6.00 1.19 2.11
N ILE A 86 -6.40 1.57 3.32
CA ILE A 86 -5.99 2.79 4.00
C ILE A 86 -5.23 2.40 5.27
N ILE A 87 -4.01 2.91 5.45
CA ILE A 87 -3.13 2.54 6.57
C ILE A 87 -2.79 3.76 7.40
N LEU A 88 -3.09 3.71 8.70
CA LEU A 88 -2.71 4.72 9.68
C LEU A 88 -1.37 4.36 10.32
N SER A 89 -0.51 5.36 10.47
CA SER A 89 0.81 5.22 11.10
C SER A 89 0.83 5.73 12.53
N ARG A 90 1.80 5.26 13.34
CA ARG A 90 2.07 5.66 14.73
C ARG A 90 0.94 5.39 15.72
N ASP A 91 0.28 4.23 15.60
CA ASP A 91 -0.81 3.79 16.49
C ASP A 91 -1.88 4.86 16.73
N ARG A 92 -2.17 5.65 15.70
CA ARG A 92 -3.17 6.70 15.79
C ARG A 92 -4.57 6.12 15.83
N ASP A 93 -5.43 6.82 16.54
CA ASP A 93 -6.85 6.56 16.52
C ASP A 93 -7.41 6.75 15.11
N VAL A 94 -8.25 5.81 14.70
CA VAL A 94 -8.91 5.86 13.40
C VAL A 94 -10.15 6.73 13.56
N PRO A 95 -10.33 7.79 12.74
CA PRO A 95 -11.53 8.61 12.80
C PRO A 95 -12.81 7.79 12.59
N LYS A 96 -13.87 8.11 13.34
CA LYS A 96 -15.18 7.43 13.22
C LYS A 96 -15.70 7.48 11.78
N GLU A 97 -15.52 8.62 11.11
CA GLU A 97 -15.97 8.85 9.74
C GLU A 97 -15.23 7.95 8.74
N LEU A 98 -13.97 7.60 9.04
CA LEU A 98 -13.20 6.65 8.24
C LEU A 98 -13.69 5.22 8.45
N ILE A 99 -14.01 4.84 9.70
CA ILE A 99 -14.57 3.51 10.01
C ILE A 99 -15.92 3.33 9.31
N GLU A 100 -16.80 4.32 9.37
CA GLU A 100 -18.09 4.32 8.69
C GLU A 100 -17.93 4.16 7.16
N ALA A 101 -17.12 5.03 6.53
CA ALA A 101 -16.89 4.99 5.09
C ALA A 101 -16.21 3.68 4.63
N SER A 102 -15.29 3.17 5.45
CA SER A 102 -14.57 1.92 5.24
C SER A 102 -15.51 0.73 5.24
N ASN A 103 -16.41 0.63 6.22
CA ASN A 103 -17.37 -0.45 6.30
C ASN A 103 -18.41 -0.34 5.17
N GLU A 104 -18.88 0.86 4.86
CA GLU A 104 -19.87 1.09 3.80
C GLU A 104 -19.33 0.69 2.41
N ASN A 105 -18.05 0.99 2.13
CA ASN A 105 -17.44 0.72 0.84
C ASN A 105 -16.56 -0.53 0.81
N GLY A 106 -16.48 -1.28 1.91
CA GLY A 106 -15.61 -2.45 2.07
C GLY A 106 -14.12 -2.16 1.89
N VAL A 107 -13.63 -0.96 2.23
CA VAL A 107 -12.21 -0.58 2.11
C VAL A 107 -11.49 -0.92 3.41
N PRO A 108 -10.49 -1.80 3.43
CA PRO A 108 -9.78 -2.14 4.66
C PRO A 108 -9.05 -0.95 5.26
N VAL A 109 -9.26 -0.73 6.56
CA VAL A 109 -8.49 0.24 7.34
C VAL A 109 -7.58 -0.51 8.28
N LEU A 110 -6.28 -0.23 8.15
CA LEU A 110 -5.22 -0.90 8.90
C LEU A 110 -4.50 0.10 9.80
N ARG A 111 -4.05 -0.34 10.97
CA ARG A 111 -3.22 0.43 11.89
C ARG A 111 -1.83 -0.16 12.01
N SER A 112 -0.83 0.72 12.11
CA SER A 112 0.57 0.37 12.33
C SER A 112 1.19 1.23 13.42
N SER A 113 2.00 0.61 14.27
CA SER A 113 2.87 1.29 15.24
C SER A 113 4.08 1.99 14.61
N LEU A 114 4.38 1.68 13.35
CA LEU A 114 5.53 2.24 12.65
C LEU A 114 5.33 3.72 12.32
N LYS A 115 6.42 4.48 12.37
CA LYS A 115 6.46 5.86 11.86
C LYS A 115 6.19 5.86 10.35
N THR A 116 5.46 6.87 9.88
CA THR A 116 5.04 7.07 8.48
C THR A 116 6.16 6.83 7.46
N THR A 117 7.34 7.42 7.66
CA THR A 117 8.49 7.26 6.75
C THR A 117 8.99 5.81 6.68
N ARG A 118 9.08 5.13 7.84
CA ARG A 118 9.54 3.74 7.91
C ARG A 118 8.51 2.78 7.32
N LEU A 119 7.24 3.02 7.61
CA LEU A 119 6.13 2.25 7.06
C LEU A 119 6.08 2.38 5.53
N SER A 120 6.16 3.62 5.03
CA SER A 120 6.19 3.92 3.60
C SER A 120 7.33 3.19 2.89
N SER A 121 8.57 3.35 3.37
CA SER A 121 9.73 2.68 2.77
C SER A 121 9.61 1.14 2.77
N ARG A 122 9.13 0.55 3.87
CA ARG A 122 8.96 -0.90 3.96
C ARG A 122 7.87 -1.42 3.02
N LEU A 123 6.75 -0.72 2.94
CA LEU A 123 5.64 -1.06 2.04
C LEU A 123 6.09 -0.93 0.58
N THR A 124 6.70 0.18 0.19
CA THR A 124 7.22 0.39 -1.17
C THR A 124 8.18 -0.72 -1.57
N ASN A 125 9.21 -1.02 -0.75
CA ASN A 125 10.18 -2.07 -1.07
C ASN A 125 9.52 -3.45 -1.24
N PHE A 126 8.54 -3.78 -0.40
CA PHE A 126 7.81 -5.04 -0.51
C PHE A 126 6.96 -5.09 -1.78
N LEU A 127 6.20 -4.02 -2.05
CA LEU A 127 5.33 -3.97 -3.21
C LEU A 127 6.13 -3.95 -4.51
N GLU A 128 7.24 -3.22 -4.59
CA GLU A 128 8.15 -3.24 -5.75
C GLU A 128 8.69 -4.65 -5.98
N SER A 129 9.22 -5.31 -4.94
CA SER A 129 9.75 -6.67 -5.05
C SER A 129 8.67 -7.65 -5.52
N LYS A 130 7.45 -7.53 -4.99
CA LYS A 130 6.35 -8.43 -5.33
C LYS A 130 5.72 -8.11 -6.68
N LEU A 131 5.66 -6.85 -7.09
CA LEU A 131 5.00 -6.43 -8.34
C LEU A 131 5.99 -6.26 -9.51
N ALA A 132 7.29 -6.41 -9.26
CA ALA A 132 8.32 -6.34 -10.30
C ALA A 132 8.00 -7.27 -11.48
N PRO A 133 8.13 -6.78 -12.73
CA PRO A 133 8.07 -7.61 -13.91
C PRO A 133 9.12 -8.72 -13.83
N THR A 134 8.71 -9.95 -14.08
CA THR A 134 9.60 -11.11 -14.07
C THR A 134 9.75 -11.65 -15.47
N THR A 135 10.98 -12.03 -15.83
CA THR A 135 11.28 -12.75 -17.07
C THR A 135 12.13 -13.98 -16.74
N ALA A 136 12.09 -15.00 -17.60
CA ALA A 136 12.90 -16.20 -17.48
C ALA A 136 13.99 -16.17 -18.56
N ILE A 137 15.24 -16.27 -18.15
CA ILE A 137 16.41 -16.31 -19.04
C ILE A 137 17.16 -17.61 -18.81
N HIS A 138 17.56 -18.28 -19.88
CA HIS A 138 18.40 -19.46 -19.78
C HIS A 138 19.88 -19.05 -19.62
N GLY A 139 20.48 -19.38 -18.48
CA GLY A 139 21.85 -19.02 -18.12
C GLY A 139 22.25 -19.62 -16.78
N VAL A 140 23.50 -19.36 -16.36
CA VAL A 140 23.99 -19.75 -15.04
C VAL A 140 24.32 -18.49 -14.25
N LEU A 141 23.71 -18.34 -13.07
CA LEU A 141 24.02 -17.26 -12.14
C LEU A 141 25.07 -17.76 -11.15
N VAL A 142 26.22 -17.09 -11.07
CA VAL A 142 27.32 -17.42 -10.15
C VAL A 142 27.65 -16.21 -9.28
N ASP A 143 28.09 -16.45 -8.05
CA ASP A 143 28.66 -15.43 -7.16
C ASP A 143 30.19 -15.50 -7.23
N VAL A 144 30.82 -14.39 -7.65
CA VAL A 144 32.27 -14.27 -7.73
C VAL A 144 32.70 -13.10 -6.86
N TYR A 145 33.26 -13.40 -5.68
CA TYR A 145 33.70 -12.40 -4.70
C TYR A 145 32.62 -11.38 -4.29
N GLY A 146 31.36 -11.82 -4.18
CA GLY A 146 30.22 -10.97 -3.81
C GLY A 146 29.58 -10.25 -5.01
N VAL A 147 30.06 -10.51 -6.23
CA VAL A 147 29.48 -9.98 -7.46
C VAL A 147 28.65 -11.08 -8.12
N GLY A 148 27.35 -10.82 -8.28
CA GLY A 148 26.47 -11.70 -9.04
C GLY A 148 26.74 -11.59 -10.55
N VAL A 149 27.22 -12.66 -11.17
CA VAL A 149 27.55 -12.74 -12.60
C VAL A 149 26.58 -13.70 -13.28
N LEU A 150 25.86 -13.23 -14.30
CA LEU A 150 24.97 -14.05 -15.14
C LEU A 150 25.70 -14.47 -16.42
N LEU A 151 26.01 -15.75 -16.54
CA LEU A 151 26.63 -16.35 -17.72
C LEU A 151 25.56 -16.81 -18.72
N ILE A 152 25.50 -16.13 -19.87
CA ILE A 152 24.63 -16.47 -21.00
C ILE A 152 25.46 -16.96 -22.19
N GLY A 153 24.92 -17.89 -22.99
CA GLY A 153 25.62 -18.45 -24.16
C GLY A 153 24.84 -19.59 -24.81
N LYS A 154 25.28 -20.07 -25.99
CA LYS A 154 24.66 -21.21 -26.68
C LYS A 154 24.83 -22.51 -25.86
N SER A 155 23.95 -23.49 -26.05
CA SER A 155 24.07 -24.80 -25.37
C SER A 155 25.31 -25.55 -25.88
N GLY A 156 26.09 -26.15 -24.97
CA GLY A 156 27.24 -26.99 -25.31
C GLY A 156 28.64 -26.36 -25.15
N VAL A 157 28.75 -25.09 -24.76
CA VAL A 157 30.06 -24.38 -24.67
C VAL A 157 30.74 -24.49 -23.28
N GLY A 158 30.31 -25.42 -22.42
CA GLY A 158 30.94 -25.62 -21.10
C GLY A 158 30.46 -24.73 -19.96
N LYS A 159 29.21 -24.24 -20.00
CA LYS A 159 28.58 -23.45 -18.91
C LYS A 159 28.17 -24.28 -17.68
N LYS A 160 28.97 -25.25 -17.23
CA LYS A 160 28.70 -26.02 -16.01
C LYS A 160 29.63 -25.61 -14.89
#